data_AF-A0A2V2NAY3-F1
#
_entry.id   AF-A0A2V2NAY3-F1
#
_cell.length_a   1.000
_cell.length_b   1.000
_cell.length_c   1.000
_cell.angle_alpha   90.00
_cell.angle_beta   90.00
_cell.angle_gamma   90.00
#
_symmetry.space_group_name_H-M   'P 1'
#
loop_
_entity.id
_entity.type
_entity.pdbx_description
1 polymer ?
#
loop_
_entity_poly.entity_id
_entity_poly.type
_entity_poly.pdbx_seq_one_letter_code
_entity_poly.pdbx_strand_id
1 'polypeptide(L)'
;MQQEKSHKSDLSSPFVDQETGKKAEVPSTLSIEQEFLPVLWYLLADRIAPQLCCRYPPPLEQIFKAAVREVSYNDGDLDKAVTLLREIFRNASAEEMIFEQAGQLLNIIEWRRTYHPSWFVQGCKGRRLKPGKCSAYISHAMVLLQTGSDDEALDLTQKILDSSEPESDDEYLAYLIRTAVFICKGEISHGEAEFAYIISKSLTN
;
A
#
# COMPACT_ATOMS: atom_id res chain seq x y z
N MET A 1 -20.11 30.02 61.13
CA MET A 1 -19.69 29.58 62.47
C MET A 1 -20.34 28.23 62.75
N GLN A 2 -19.55 27.28 63.30
CA GLN A 2 -19.94 25.96 63.86
C GLN A 2 -20.45 24.95 62.82
N GLN A 3 -19.73 23.92 62.36
CA GLN A 3 -18.71 23.02 62.92
C GLN A 3 -19.26 21.93 63.87
N GLU A 4 -18.76 20.70 63.64
CA GLU A 4 -18.75 19.48 64.50
C GLU A 4 -19.89 18.46 64.30
N LYS A 5 -19.71 17.12 64.30
CA LYS A 5 -18.60 16.14 64.46
C LYS A 5 -19.22 14.76 64.11
N SER A 6 -18.63 13.90 63.27
CA SER A 6 -17.62 12.85 63.57
C SER A 6 -18.03 11.77 64.60
N HIS A 7 -18.16 10.51 64.13
CA HIS A 7 -17.50 9.26 64.64
C HIS A 7 -18.08 8.04 63.88
N LYS A 8 -17.34 7.33 63.01
CA LYS A 8 -16.23 6.36 63.20
C LYS A 8 -16.60 5.05 63.90
N SER A 9 -16.50 3.93 63.15
CA SER A 9 -15.74 2.69 63.43
C SER A 9 -16.29 1.56 62.53
N ASP A 10 -15.60 1.11 61.48
CA ASP A 10 -14.36 0.30 61.40
C ASP A 10 -14.60 -1.22 61.40
N LEU A 11 -13.72 -1.89 60.64
CA LEU A 11 -13.46 -3.34 60.47
C LEU A 11 -14.23 -3.97 59.27
N SER A 12 -13.60 -4.41 58.18
CA SER A 12 -12.27 -5.01 58.03
C SER A 12 -11.76 -4.96 56.57
N SER A 13 -10.44 -4.78 56.46
CA SER A 13 -9.56 -4.74 55.28
C SER A 13 -9.39 -6.14 54.62
N PRO A 14 -8.41 -6.39 53.73
CA PRO A 14 -8.11 -5.84 52.40
C PRO A 14 -8.19 -6.94 51.32
N PHE A 15 -8.34 -6.59 50.05
CA PHE A 15 -7.73 -7.41 48.98
C PHE A 15 -6.97 -6.49 48.04
N VAL A 16 -5.66 -6.51 48.25
CA VAL A 16 -4.64 -6.16 47.27
C VAL A 16 -4.65 -7.28 46.24
N ASP A 17 -4.79 -6.94 44.97
CA ASP A 17 -4.09 -7.63 43.89
C ASP A 17 -3.54 -6.56 42.95
N GLN A 18 -2.28 -6.20 43.21
CA GLN A 18 -1.37 -5.77 42.17
C GLN A 18 -1.07 -6.97 41.26
N GLU A 19 -0.63 -6.67 40.04
CA GLU A 19 -0.15 -7.61 39.03
C GLU A 19 -1.24 -8.34 38.24
N THR A 20 -1.72 -7.67 37.20
CA THR A 20 -1.33 -8.13 35.86
C THR A 20 -1.24 -6.93 34.94
N GLY A 21 -0.01 -6.42 34.77
CA GLY A 21 0.37 -5.72 33.56
C GLY A 21 0.31 -6.70 32.38
N LYS A 22 -0.89 -7.10 31.98
CA LYS A 22 -1.09 -7.68 30.65
C LYS A 22 -0.94 -6.53 29.67
N LYS A 23 0.29 -6.35 29.19
CA LYS A 23 0.48 -5.85 27.82
C LYS A 23 -0.52 -6.62 26.99
N ALA A 24 -1.44 -5.91 26.33
CA ALA A 24 -2.20 -6.49 25.26
C ALA A 24 -1.18 -7.16 24.33
N GLU A 25 -1.20 -8.49 24.27
CA GLU A 25 -0.47 -9.21 23.24
C GLU A 25 -1.05 -8.74 21.92
N VAL A 26 -0.29 -7.89 21.24
CA VAL A 26 -0.49 -7.60 19.83
C VAL A 26 -0.48 -8.96 19.13
N PRO A 27 -1.52 -9.32 18.34
CA PRO A 27 -1.48 -10.55 17.55
C PRO A 27 -0.21 -10.51 16.72
N SER A 28 0.73 -11.40 17.02
CA SER A 28 2.08 -11.40 16.46
C SER A 28 2.15 -12.04 15.08
N THR A 29 1.01 -12.40 14.49
CA THR A 29 0.88 -12.86 13.12
C THR A 29 0.17 -11.77 12.31
N LEU A 30 0.96 -11.02 11.54
CA LEU A 30 0.42 -10.29 10.39
C LEU A 30 -0.30 -11.32 9.51
N SER A 31 -1.50 -11.00 9.05
CA SER A 31 -2.10 -11.80 7.97
C SER A 31 -1.15 -11.78 6.77
N ILE A 32 -1.12 -12.86 6.00
CA ILE A 32 -0.28 -12.97 4.80
C ILE A 32 -0.51 -11.80 3.84
N GLU A 33 -1.75 -11.31 3.77
CA GLU A 33 -2.09 -10.08 3.05
C GLU A 33 -1.26 -8.88 3.54
N GLN A 34 -1.17 -8.67 4.86
CA GLN A 34 -0.39 -7.58 5.45
C GLN A 34 1.13 -7.71 5.26
N GLU A 35 1.62 -8.88 4.85
CA GLU A 35 3.02 -9.07 4.49
C GLU A 35 3.34 -8.52 3.09
N PHE A 36 2.50 -8.83 2.10
CA PHE A 36 2.76 -8.48 0.70
C PHE A 36 2.17 -7.13 0.28
N LEU A 37 1.08 -6.72 0.92
CA LEU A 37 0.36 -5.50 0.59
C LEU A 37 1.22 -4.22 0.72
N PRO A 38 2.09 -4.07 1.75
CA PRO A 38 3.02 -2.94 1.77
C PRO A 38 4.02 -2.94 0.61
N VAL A 39 4.45 -4.11 0.12
CA VAL A 39 5.37 -4.19 -1.03
C VAL A 39 4.66 -3.78 -2.32
N LEU A 40 3.44 -4.29 -2.54
CA LEU A 40 2.61 -3.91 -3.68
C LEU A 40 2.41 -2.39 -3.75
N TRP A 41 2.24 -1.76 -2.60
CA TRP A 41 2.13 -0.31 -2.53
C TRP A 41 3.36 0.45 -2.91
N TYR A 42 4.54 -0.01 -2.49
CA TYR A 42 5.76 0.63 -2.93
C TYR A 42 5.85 0.59 -4.46
N LEU A 43 5.42 -0.50 -5.09
CA LEU A 43 5.37 -0.60 -6.55
C LEU A 43 4.35 0.35 -7.18
N LEU A 44 3.13 0.43 -6.64
CA LEU A 44 2.10 1.36 -7.10
C LEU A 44 2.56 2.81 -6.90
N ALA A 45 3.09 3.15 -5.73
CA ALA A 45 3.57 4.49 -5.40
C ALA A 45 4.77 4.90 -6.24
N ASP A 46 5.76 4.01 -6.46
CA ASP A 46 6.94 4.27 -7.30
C ASP A 46 6.55 4.53 -8.75
N ARG A 47 5.47 3.90 -9.24
CA ARG A 47 4.94 4.19 -10.57
C ARG A 47 4.29 5.57 -10.66
N ILE A 48 3.52 5.96 -9.64
CA ILE A 48 2.78 7.22 -9.64
C ILE A 48 3.67 8.41 -9.24
N ALA A 49 4.77 8.19 -8.52
CA ALA A 49 5.66 9.23 -8.05
C ALA A 49 6.80 9.47 -9.06
N PRO A 50 6.63 10.34 -10.08
CA PRO A 50 7.76 10.76 -10.88
C PRO A 50 8.80 11.38 -9.95
N GLN A 51 10.06 11.02 -10.17
CA GLN A 51 11.24 11.67 -9.59
C GLN A 51 11.29 13.12 -10.12
N LEU A 52 10.39 13.97 -9.64
CA LEU A 52 10.25 15.35 -10.11
C LEU A 52 11.38 16.16 -9.50
N CYS A 53 12.51 16.19 -10.21
CA CYS A 53 13.73 16.94 -9.90
C CYS A 53 13.56 18.47 -10.04
N CYS A 54 12.34 18.99 -10.13
CA CYS A 54 12.05 20.41 -10.33
C CYS A 54 11.81 21.10 -8.98
N ARG A 55 12.63 22.12 -8.69
CA ARG A 55 12.52 22.96 -7.47
C ARG A 55 11.18 23.69 -7.36
N TYR A 56 10.53 23.95 -8.49
CA TYR A 56 9.20 24.57 -8.59
C TYR A 56 8.36 23.81 -9.62
N PRO A 57 7.60 22.79 -9.21
CA PRO A 57 6.75 22.03 -10.13
C PRO A 57 5.62 22.92 -10.71
N PRO A 58 5.24 22.75 -11.98
CA PRO A 58 4.04 23.33 -12.57
C PRO A 58 2.76 23.14 -11.74
N PRO A 59 1.72 23.98 -11.91
CA PRO A 59 0.49 23.91 -11.11
C PRO A 59 -0.20 22.54 -11.11
N LEU A 60 -0.32 21.89 -12.27
CA LEU A 60 -0.94 20.56 -12.37
C LEU A 60 -0.14 19.49 -11.62
N GLU A 61 1.19 19.58 -11.64
CA GLU A 61 2.05 18.70 -10.86
C GLU A 61 1.93 18.94 -9.34
N GLN A 62 1.67 20.19 -8.91
CA GLN A 62 1.40 20.48 -7.50
C GLN A 62 0.09 19.85 -7.05
N ILE A 63 -0.96 19.96 -7.87
CA ILE A 63 -2.26 19.33 -7.63
C ILE A 63 -2.11 17.81 -7.56
N PHE A 64 -1.38 17.23 -8.51
CA PHE A 64 -1.12 15.80 -8.53
C PHE A 64 -0.36 15.32 -7.29
N LYS A 65 0.70 16.03 -6.89
CA LYS A 65 1.42 15.74 -5.63
C LYS A 65 0.51 15.82 -4.41
N ALA A 66 -0.45 16.74 -4.39
CA ALA A 66 -1.43 16.80 -3.31
C ALA A 66 -2.37 15.59 -3.34
N ALA A 67 -2.87 15.18 -4.51
CA ALA A 67 -3.71 13.99 -4.65
C ALA A 67 -2.99 12.72 -4.18
N VAL A 68 -1.73 12.51 -4.59
CA VAL A 68 -0.92 11.37 -4.14
C VAL A 68 -0.79 11.33 -2.62
N ARG A 69 -0.62 12.47 -1.94
CA ARG A 69 -0.55 12.51 -0.47
C ARG A 69 -1.83 12.05 0.19
N GLU A 70 -2.98 12.47 -0.33
CA GLU A 70 -4.29 12.04 0.18
C GLU A 70 -4.53 10.54 -0.04
N VAL A 71 -4.03 9.96 -1.13
CA VAL A 71 -4.11 8.50 -1.36
C VAL A 71 -3.11 7.73 -0.50
N SER A 72 -1.96 8.34 -0.17
CA SER A 72 -0.87 7.65 0.54
C SER A 72 -1.02 7.59 2.05
N TYR A 73 -1.73 8.54 2.66
CA TYR A 73 -1.86 8.57 4.11
C TYR A 73 -3.06 7.77 4.60
N ASN A 74 -2.89 7.21 5.81
CA ASN A 74 -3.89 6.42 6.49
C ASN A 74 -5.19 7.20 6.71
N ASP A 75 -5.03 8.46 7.12
CA ASP A 75 -6.06 9.45 7.38
C ASP A 75 -6.32 10.37 6.18
N GLY A 76 -5.70 10.07 5.03
CA GLY A 76 -5.88 10.85 3.81
C GLY A 76 -7.29 10.71 3.23
N ASP A 77 -7.77 11.79 2.61
CA ASP A 77 -9.14 11.88 2.12
C ASP A 77 -9.21 11.49 0.63
N LEU A 78 -9.72 10.29 0.35
CA LEU A 78 -9.87 9.79 -1.01
C LEU A 78 -10.84 10.62 -1.86
N ASP A 79 -11.89 11.22 -1.27
CA ASP A 79 -12.81 12.08 -2.00
C ASP A 79 -12.16 13.41 -2.39
N LYS A 80 -11.30 13.94 -1.51
CA LYS A 80 -10.44 15.08 -1.83
C LYS A 80 -9.43 14.74 -2.91
N ALA A 81 -8.81 13.57 -2.86
CA ALA A 81 -7.91 13.09 -3.92
C ALA A 81 -8.63 13.06 -5.28
N VAL A 82 -9.83 12.49 -5.35
CA VAL A 82 -10.66 12.47 -6.57
C VAL A 82 -11.00 13.90 -7.05
N THR A 83 -11.28 14.81 -6.13
CA THR A 83 -11.58 16.22 -6.47
C THR A 83 -10.37 16.90 -7.12
N LEU A 84 -9.17 16.69 -6.59
CA LEU A 84 -7.91 17.20 -7.15
C LEU A 84 -7.63 16.59 -8.54
N LEU A 85 -7.86 15.29 -8.71
CA LEU A 85 -7.65 14.61 -9.99
C LEU A 85 -8.62 15.12 -11.07
N ARG A 86 -9.88 15.40 -10.71
CA ARG A 86 -10.86 16.04 -11.61
C ARG A 86 -10.39 17.41 -12.10
N GLU A 87 -9.65 18.15 -11.29
CA GLU A 87 -9.06 19.42 -11.72
C GLU A 87 -7.98 19.20 -12.78
N ILE A 88 -7.16 18.15 -12.64
CA ILE A 88 -6.18 17.78 -13.67
C ILE A 88 -6.89 17.41 -14.97
N PHE A 89 -7.90 16.55 -14.95
CA PHE A 89 -8.61 16.14 -16.18
C PHE A 89 -9.35 17.27 -16.90
N ARG A 90 -9.68 18.37 -16.21
CA ARG A 90 -10.30 19.55 -16.83
C ARG A 90 -9.29 20.46 -17.53
N ASN A 91 -8.03 20.42 -17.10
CA ASN A 91 -7.02 21.41 -17.49
C ASN A 91 -5.84 20.80 -18.26
N ALA A 92 -5.59 19.50 -18.12
CA ALA A 92 -4.59 18.76 -18.88
C ALA A 92 -5.20 18.23 -20.18
N SER A 93 -4.41 18.23 -21.24
CA SER A 93 -4.69 17.49 -22.47
C SER A 93 -4.41 16.00 -22.27
N ALA A 94 -5.10 15.14 -23.03
CA ALA A 94 -4.91 13.69 -22.95
C ALA A 94 -3.51 13.22 -23.39
N GLU A 95 -2.76 14.06 -24.11
CA GLU A 95 -1.39 13.79 -24.55
C GLU A 95 -0.36 14.11 -23.46
N GLU A 96 -0.73 14.85 -22.41
CA GLU A 96 0.17 15.16 -21.31
C GLU A 96 0.29 13.97 -20.35
N MET A 97 1.52 13.59 -20.02
CA MET A 97 1.82 12.52 -19.07
C MET A 97 1.06 12.66 -17.73
N ILE A 98 0.84 13.89 -17.26
CA ILE A 98 0.10 14.15 -16.01
C ILE A 98 -1.36 13.71 -16.07
N PHE A 99 -1.97 13.72 -17.26
CA PHE A 99 -3.32 13.22 -17.49
C PHE A 99 -3.37 11.70 -17.31
N GLU A 100 -2.41 10.99 -17.91
CA GLU A 100 -2.28 9.54 -17.77
C GLU A 100 -2.02 9.14 -16.30
N GLN A 101 -1.08 9.82 -15.65
CA GLN A 101 -0.75 9.61 -14.24
C GLN A 101 -1.97 9.86 -13.32
N ALA A 102 -2.79 10.86 -13.61
CA ALA A 102 -4.04 11.09 -12.89
C ALA A 102 -5.03 9.93 -13.06
N GLY A 103 -5.09 9.32 -14.25
CA GLY A 103 -5.90 8.14 -14.53
C GLY A 103 -5.44 6.92 -13.72
N GLN A 104 -4.13 6.65 -13.73
CA GLN A 104 -3.54 5.55 -12.96
C GLN A 104 -3.81 5.72 -11.44
N LEU A 105 -3.74 6.95 -10.91
CA LEU A 105 -4.06 7.21 -9.50
C LEU A 105 -5.55 6.99 -9.18
N LEU A 106 -6.48 7.28 -10.11
CA LEU A 106 -7.90 6.95 -9.92
C LEU A 106 -8.12 5.44 -9.80
N ASN A 107 -7.47 4.64 -10.64
CA ASN A 107 -7.56 3.17 -10.58
C ASN A 107 -7.12 2.63 -9.21
N ILE A 108 -6.08 3.24 -8.64
CA ILE A 108 -5.57 2.87 -7.31
C ILE A 108 -6.52 3.29 -6.20
N ILE A 109 -7.17 4.46 -6.32
CA ILE A 109 -8.22 4.89 -5.39
C ILE A 109 -9.39 3.90 -5.41
N GLU A 110 -9.82 3.47 -6.58
CA GLU A 110 -10.91 2.49 -6.75
C GLU A 110 -10.55 1.16 -6.08
N TRP A 111 -9.36 0.63 -6.37
CA TRP A 111 -8.87 -0.60 -5.75
C TRP A 111 -8.78 -0.48 -4.21
N ARG A 112 -8.19 0.62 -3.69
CA ARG A 112 -8.09 0.88 -2.23
C ARG A 112 -9.46 0.91 -1.57
N ARG A 113 -10.44 1.60 -2.16
CA ARG A 113 -11.81 1.72 -1.62
C ARG A 113 -12.51 0.38 -1.52
N THR A 114 -12.29 -0.47 -2.51
CA THR A 114 -13.08 -1.68 -2.66
C THR A 114 -12.53 -2.83 -1.81
N TYR A 115 -11.20 -2.97 -1.68
CA TYR A 115 -10.61 -4.20 -1.15
C TYR A 115 -9.72 -4.02 0.07
N HIS A 116 -9.14 -2.84 0.28
CA HIS A 116 -8.14 -2.65 1.33
C HIS A 116 -8.38 -1.39 2.19
N PRO A 117 -9.60 -1.14 2.71
CA PRO A 117 -9.85 0.00 3.60
C PRO A 117 -9.06 -0.10 4.92
N SER A 118 -8.79 -1.33 5.39
CA SER A 118 -8.10 -1.63 6.65
C SER A 118 -6.58 -1.70 6.55
N TRP A 119 -6.02 -1.49 5.36
CA TRP A 119 -4.59 -1.67 5.12
C TRP A 119 -3.71 -0.62 5.81
N PHE A 120 -4.25 0.55 6.04
CA PHE A 120 -3.58 1.66 6.69
C PHE A 120 -3.60 1.54 8.23
N VAL A 121 -3.42 0.32 8.74
CA VAL A 121 -3.23 0.06 10.18
C VAL A 121 -1.78 0.37 10.53
N GLN A 122 -1.61 1.23 11.54
CA GLN A 122 -0.31 1.69 12.01
C GLN A 122 0.56 0.50 12.48
N GLY A 123 1.78 0.39 11.94
CA GLY A 123 2.76 -0.62 12.37
C GLY A 123 2.92 -1.84 11.48
N CYS A 124 2.18 -1.96 10.37
CA CYS A 124 2.40 -3.03 9.39
C CYS A 124 3.76 -2.84 8.71
N LYS A 125 4.68 -3.80 8.89
CA LYS A 125 5.93 -3.89 8.14
C LYS A 125 5.79 -5.00 7.12
N GLY A 126 5.90 -4.66 5.83
CA GLY A 126 5.85 -5.65 4.77
C GLY A 126 6.99 -6.66 4.85
N ARG A 127 6.80 -7.81 4.22
CA ARG A 127 7.84 -8.81 4.02
C ARG A 127 8.95 -8.20 3.18
N ARG A 128 10.19 -8.37 3.63
CA ARG A 128 11.37 -7.95 2.87
C ARG A 128 11.71 -9.03 1.84
N LEU A 129 11.19 -8.87 0.62
CA LEU A 129 11.56 -9.71 -0.51
C LEU A 129 12.96 -9.37 -1.01
N LYS A 130 13.77 -10.39 -1.30
CA LYS A 130 15.13 -10.25 -1.82
C LYS A 130 15.21 -10.90 -3.20
N PRO A 131 15.41 -10.12 -4.26
CA PRO A 131 15.66 -10.68 -5.58
C PRO A 131 16.87 -11.62 -5.55
N GLY A 132 16.69 -12.83 -6.09
CA GLY A 132 17.68 -13.88 -6.16
C GLY A 132 18.29 -13.98 -7.56
N LYS A 133 18.08 -15.13 -8.21
CA LYS A 133 18.63 -15.46 -9.53
C LYS A 133 18.13 -14.48 -10.60
N CYS A 134 16.90 -14.00 -10.47
CA CYS A 134 16.29 -13.07 -11.43
C CYS A 134 16.50 -11.59 -11.09
N SER A 135 17.40 -11.26 -10.15
CA SER A 135 17.60 -9.89 -9.64
C SER A 135 17.74 -8.80 -10.71
N ALA A 136 18.51 -9.05 -11.77
CA ALA A 136 18.67 -8.10 -12.87
C ALA A 136 17.37 -7.88 -13.66
N TYR A 137 16.64 -8.97 -13.94
CA TYR A 137 15.36 -8.90 -14.64
C TYR A 137 14.29 -8.21 -13.79
N ILE A 138 14.26 -8.47 -12.48
CA ILE A 138 13.34 -7.81 -11.55
C ILE A 138 13.62 -6.30 -11.52
N SER A 139 14.89 -5.91 -11.42
CA SER A 139 15.26 -4.49 -11.43
C SER A 139 14.82 -3.81 -12.73
N HIS A 140 14.96 -4.50 -13.86
CA HIS A 140 14.50 -3.99 -15.15
C HIS A 140 12.96 -3.92 -15.24
N ALA A 141 12.24 -4.93 -14.74
CA ALA A 141 10.77 -4.91 -14.69
C ALA A 141 10.24 -3.78 -13.80
N MET A 142 10.92 -3.47 -12.69
CA MET A 142 10.59 -2.32 -11.84
C MET A 142 10.80 -0.99 -12.58
N VAL A 143 11.86 -0.85 -13.37
CA VAL A 143 12.07 0.35 -14.19
C VAL A 143 10.97 0.48 -15.25
N LEU A 144 10.60 -0.61 -15.93
CA LEU A 144 9.51 -0.60 -16.92
C LEU A 144 8.17 -0.23 -16.28
N LEU A 145 7.89 -0.75 -15.08
CA LEU A 145 6.72 -0.35 -14.30
C LEU A 145 6.74 1.15 -13.99
N GLN A 146 7.88 1.69 -13.54
CA GLN A 146 8.04 3.11 -13.23
C GLN A 146 7.90 4.02 -14.44
N THR A 147 8.27 3.55 -15.64
CA THR A 147 8.14 4.30 -16.89
C THR A 147 6.79 4.10 -17.59
N GLY A 148 5.89 3.29 -17.03
CA GLY A 148 4.59 2.97 -17.64
C GLY A 148 4.67 2.06 -18.87
N SER A 149 5.80 1.36 -19.06
CA SER A 149 6.02 0.43 -20.16
C SER A 149 5.35 -0.91 -19.87
N ASP A 150 4.02 -0.92 -19.83
CA ASP A 150 3.22 -1.99 -19.23
C ASP A 150 3.36 -3.35 -19.91
N ASP A 151 3.23 -3.40 -21.23
CA ASP A 151 3.28 -4.66 -21.96
C ASP A 151 4.69 -5.29 -21.86
N GLU A 152 5.73 -4.45 -21.90
CA GLU A 152 7.12 -4.90 -21.70
C GLU A 152 7.37 -5.40 -20.26
N ALA A 153 6.77 -4.74 -19.26
CA ALA A 153 6.83 -5.17 -17.87
C ALA A 153 6.13 -6.54 -17.68
N LEU A 154 4.97 -6.75 -18.32
CA LEU A 154 4.24 -8.02 -18.30
C LEU A 154 5.03 -9.15 -18.98
N ASP A 155 5.61 -8.88 -20.15
CA ASP A 155 6.45 -9.86 -20.85
C ASP A 155 7.69 -10.24 -20.03
N LEU A 156 8.31 -9.26 -19.37
CA LEU A 156 9.50 -9.50 -18.57
C LEU A 156 9.19 -10.25 -17.27
N THR A 157 8.08 -9.92 -16.61
CA THR A 157 7.62 -10.67 -15.43
C THR A 157 7.25 -12.10 -15.77
N GLN A 158 6.67 -12.37 -16.95
CA GLN A 158 6.45 -13.74 -17.41
C GLN A 158 7.76 -14.53 -17.53
N LYS A 159 8.82 -13.93 -18.12
CA LYS A 159 10.14 -14.57 -18.20
C LYS A 159 10.76 -14.85 -16.83
N ILE A 160 10.52 -13.99 -15.85
CA ILE A 160 10.95 -14.20 -14.47
C ILE A 160 10.23 -15.41 -13.88
N LEU A 161 8.91 -15.50 -14.03
CA LEU A 161 8.10 -16.63 -13.56
C LEU A 161 8.57 -17.95 -14.16
N ASP A 162 8.85 -17.98 -15.47
CA ASP A 162 9.35 -19.17 -16.17
C ASP A 162 10.74 -19.62 -15.66
N SER A 163 11.51 -18.72 -15.05
CA SER A 163 12.90 -18.93 -14.63
C SER A 163 13.10 -19.06 -13.11
N SER A 164 12.09 -18.65 -12.33
CA SER A 164 12.11 -18.63 -10.87
C SER A 164 11.83 -19.99 -10.27
N GLU A 165 12.32 -20.21 -9.06
CA GLU A 165 11.91 -21.36 -8.25
C GLU A 165 10.52 -21.10 -7.66
N PRO A 166 9.65 -22.13 -7.57
CA PRO A 166 8.37 -21.99 -6.89
C PRO A 166 8.55 -21.47 -5.46
N GLU A 167 7.70 -20.53 -5.08
CA GLU A 167 7.61 -19.86 -3.78
C GLU A 167 8.87 -19.04 -3.42
N SER A 168 9.70 -18.75 -4.42
CA SER A 168 10.85 -17.85 -4.26
C SER A 168 10.42 -16.39 -4.21
N ASP A 169 11.27 -15.56 -3.60
CA ASP A 169 11.08 -14.11 -3.62
C ASP A 169 11.07 -13.54 -5.06
N ASP A 170 11.74 -14.21 -6.01
CA ASP A 170 11.69 -13.84 -7.44
C ASP A 170 10.28 -14.03 -8.02
N GLU A 171 9.63 -15.16 -7.71
CA GLU A 171 8.25 -15.45 -8.12
C GLU A 171 7.29 -14.43 -7.51
N TYR A 172 7.37 -14.21 -6.19
CA TYR A 172 6.50 -13.24 -5.52
C TYR A 172 6.67 -11.82 -6.07
N LEU A 173 7.92 -11.39 -6.33
CA LEU A 173 8.17 -10.08 -6.91
C LEU A 173 7.59 -9.96 -8.33
N ALA A 174 7.67 -11.01 -9.15
CA ALA A 174 7.07 -11.00 -10.48
C ALA A 174 5.54 -10.85 -10.41
N TYR A 175 4.87 -11.59 -9.54
CA TYR A 175 3.42 -11.46 -9.34
C TYR A 175 3.01 -10.09 -8.78
N LEU A 176 3.78 -9.54 -7.84
CA LEU A 176 3.51 -8.19 -7.31
C LEU A 176 3.67 -7.11 -8.38
N ILE A 177 4.67 -7.23 -9.26
CA ILE A 177 4.85 -6.30 -10.38
C ILE A 177 3.68 -6.44 -11.36
N ARG A 178 3.27 -7.66 -11.74
CA ARG A 178 2.08 -7.88 -12.59
C ARG A 178 0.82 -7.30 -11.98
N THR A 179 0.62 -7.54 -10.69
CA THR A 179 -0.49 -6.97 -9.90
C THR A 179 -0.50 -5.45 -10.04
N ALA A 180 0.64 -4.79 -9.82
CA ALA A 180 0.76 -3.35 -9.93
C ALA A 180 0.46 -2.84 -11.36
N VAL A 181 0.96 -3.52 -12.40
CA VAL A 181 0.69 -3.17 -13.80
C VAL A 181 -0.82 -3.23 -14.09
N PHE A 182 -1.47 -4.36 -13.78
CA PHE A 182 -2.90 -4.52 -14.06
C PHE A 182 -3.77 -3.50 -13.32
N ILE A 183 -3.49 -3.25 -12.05
CA ILE A 183 -4.19 -2.22 -11.28
C ILE A 183 -4.01 -0.85 -11.94
N CYS A 184 -2.79 -0.47 -12.32
CA CYS A 184 -2.56 0.82 -12.96
C CYS A 184 -3.19 0.95 -14.35
N LYS A 185 -3.31 -0.13 -15.12
CA LYS A 185 -4.06 -0.17 -16.40
C LYS A 185 -5.58 -0.06 -16.22
N GLY A 186 -6.09 -0.21 -15.00
CA GLY A 186 -7.53 -0.28 -14.72
C GLY A 186 -8.11 -1.69 -14.89
N GLU A 187 -7.26 -2.69 -15.12
CA GLU A 187 -7.64 -4.12 -15.15
C GLU A 187 -7.67 -4.69 -13.72
N ILE A 188 -8.42 -4.02 -12.84
CA ILE A 188 -8.39 -4.23 -11.38
C ILE A 188 -8.60 -5.71 -11.00
N SER A 189 -9.58 -6.37 -11.61
CA SER A 189 -9.89 -7.78 -11.34
C SER A 189 -8.76 -8.74 -11.73
N HIS A 190 -7.98 -8.44 -12.77
CA HIS A 190 -6.81 -9.24 -13.13
C HIS A 190 -5.69 -9.04 -12.12
N GLY A 191 -5.42 -7.79 -11.72
CA GLY A 191 -4.46 -7.51 -10.67
C GLY A 191 -4.79 -8.23 -9.37
N GLU A 192 -6.06 -8.27 -8.99
CA GLU A 192 -6.53 -9.02 -7.82
C GLU A 192 -6.32 -10.52 -7.93
N ALA A 193 -6.57 -11.10 -9.11
CA ALA A 193 -6.33 -12.52 -9.32
C ALA A 193 -4.84 -12.86 -9.11
N GLU A 194 -3.93 -12.01 -9.60
CA GLU A 194 -2.49 -12.14 -9.37
C GLU A 194 -2.15 -12.01 -7.88
N PHE A 195 -2.73 -11.02 -7.18
CA PHE A 195 -2.47 -10.82 -5.76
C PHE A 195 -3.01 -11.97 -4.92
N ALA A 196 -4.24 -12.41 -5.16
CA ALA A 196 -4.87 -13.52 -4.46
C ALA A 196 -4.10 -14.83 -4.67
N TYR A 197 -3.49 -15.03 -5.84
CA TYR A 197 -2.61 -16.16 -6.09
C TYR A 197 -1.42 -16.16 -5.11
N ILE A 198 -0.74 -15.02 -4.91
CA ILE A 198 0.36 -14.88 -3.94
C ILE A 198 -0.09 -15.27 -2.53
N ILE A 199 -1.25 -14.75 -2.10
CA ILE A 199 -1.80 -15.02 -0.77
C ILE A 199 -2.11 -16.52 -0.61
N SER A 200 -2.75 -17.13 -1.61
CA SER A 200 -3.12 -18.54 -1.58
C SER A 200 -1.91 -19.48 -1.48
N LYS A 201 -0.83 -19.17 -2.21
CA LYS A 201 0.42 -19.94 -2.20
C LYS A 201 1.16 -19.85 -0.87
N SER A 202 1.09 -18.68 -0.24
CA SER A 202 1.75 -18.46 1.04
C SER A 202 1.01 -19.11 2.22
N LEU A 203 -0.30 -19.41 2.08
CA LEU A 203 -1.10 -20.10 3.10
C LEU A 203 -0.90 -21.61 3.14
N THR A 204 -0.32 -22.22 2.10
CA THR A 204 -0.12 -23.68 2.01
C THR A 204 1.14 -24.20 2.70
N ASN A 205 1.91 -23.33 3.38
CA ASN A 205 3.08 -23.67 4.19
C ASN A 205 2.89 -23.26 5.66
#